data_AF-A0A2J5PXH9-F1
#
_entry.id   AF-A0A2J5PXH9-F1
#
_cell.length_a   1.000
_cell.length_b   1.000
_cell.length_c   1.000
_cell.angle_alpha   90.00
_cell.angle_beta   90.00
_cell.angle_gamma   90.00
#
_symmetry.space_group_name_H-M   'P 1'
#
loop_
_entity.id
_entity.type
_entity.pdbx_description
1 polymer ?
#
loop_
_entity_poly.entity_id
_entity_poly.type
_entity_poly.pdbx_seq_one_letter_code
_entity_poly.pdbx_strand_id
1 'polypeptide(L)'
;MTLPFKPHLLALLCSAGLLAAAGTLYVKSREPQTVPEPPAVAQTAQATAAAQPVTTTYTPAQIDQWVAPIALYPDNLLSQVLMASTYPSNVVQAVEWSQDNPTMKGDAAVQAVANQPWDPSVKSLVAFPSLLALMGENAPWVENLGNAFLAQPQAVMDSVQRLRAIAQQTGT
;
A
#
# COMPACT_ATOMS: atom_id res chain seq x y z
N MET A 1 -41.31 -39.17 -8.50
CA MET A 1 -40.69 -39.57 -7.22
C MET A 1 -40.41 -38.31 -6.42
N THR A 2 -40.85 -38.33 -5.17
CA THR A 2 -41.11 -37.22 -4.24
C THR A 2 -39.85 -36.70 -3.54
N LEU A 3 -39.71 -35.38 -3.44
CA LEU A 3 -38.82 -34.70 -2.48
C LEU A 3 -39.44 -34.76 -1.07
N PRO A 4 -38.62 -34.73 -0.01
CA PRO A 4 -39.06 -34.11 1.23
C PRO A 4 -38.08 -33.07 1.79
N PHE A 5 -38.56 -31.83 1.84
CA PHE A 5 -38.14 -30.77 2.76
C PHE A 5 -38.47 -31.15 4.22
N LYS A 6 -37.67 -30.69 5.18
CA LYS A 6 -38.08 -30.60 6.60
C LYS A 6 -37.61 -29.27 7.21
N PRO A 7 -38.53 -28.40 7.67
CA PRO A 7 -38.23 -27.23 8.49
C PRO A 7 -38.33 -27.59 9.98
N HIS A 8 -37.42 -27.06 10.81
CA HIS A 8 -37.58 -27.06 12.26
C HIS A 8 -38.14 -25.72 12.74
N LEU A 9 -39.34 -25.80 13.29
CA LEU A 9 -40.08 -24.73 13.95
C LEU A 9 -40.61 -25.35 15.25
N LEU A 10 -40.15 -24.88 16.42
CA LEU A 10 -40.72 -25.18 17.74
C LEU A 10 -40.37 -23.98 18.66
N ALA A 11 -41.31 -23.06 18.87
CA ALA A 11 -42.21 -23.00 20.05
C ALA A 11 -41.45 -22.60 21.33
N LEU A 12 -41.44 -21.32 21.76
CA LEU A 12 -42.51 -20.52 22.38
C LEU A 12 -43.15 -21.19 23.60
N LEU A 13 -42.74 -20.75 24.80
CA LEU A 13 -43.48 -20.91 26.05
C LEU A 13 -43.24 -19.70 26.96
N CYS A 14 -44.28 -18.87 27.10
CA CYS A 14 -44.48 -17.87 28.14
C CYS A 14 -44.51 -18.52 29.53
N SER A 15 -44.10 -17.79 30.57
CA SER A 15 -45.00 -17.40 31.65
C SER A 15 -44.36 -16.39 32.60
N ALA A 16 -45.17 -15.42 32.97
CA ALA A 16 -44.88 -14.23 33.73
C ALA A 16 -44.72 -14.49 35.24
N GLY A 17 -44.05 -13.56 35.93
CA GLY A 17 -44.01 -13.48 37.38
C GLY A 17 -43.57 -12.10 37.85
N LEU A 18 -44.55 -11.25 38.17
CA LEU A 18 -44.44 -9.94 38.81
C LEU A 18 -43.55 -9.95 40.09
N LEU A 19 -42.79 -8.87 40.32
CA LEU A 19 -42.84 -8.15 41.60
C LEU A 19 -42.29 -6.72 41.46
N ALA A 20 -43.06 -5.75 41.95
CA ALA A 20 -42.72 -4.34 42.00
C ALA A 20 -41.88 -4.01 43.24
N ALA A 21 -40.88 -3.14 43.09
CA ALA A 21 -40.42 -2.26 44.17
C ALA A 21 -39.72 -1.05 43.55
N ALA A 22 -40.31 0.13 43.76
CA ALA A 22 -39.68 1.41 43.45
C ALA A 22 -38.51 1.65 44.42
N GLY A 23 -37.34 1.92 43.86
CA GLY A 23 -36.18 2.43 44.59
C GLY A 23 -35.57 3.56 43.77
N THR A 24 -35.89 4.79 44.15
CA THR A 24 -35.16 5.98 43.73
C THR A 24 -33.69 5.89 44.18
N LEU A 25 -32.84 6.65 43.47
CA LEU A 25 -31.41 6.89 43.73
C LEU A 25 -30.48 5.85 43.14
N TYR A 26 -29.82 6.22 42.05
CA TYR A 26 -28.54 6.93 42.13
C TYR A 26 -27.94 6.90 40.72
N VAL A 27 -27.87 8.04 40.05
CA VAL A 27 -27.06 8.19 38.84
C VAL A 27 -25.59 8.17 39.29
N LYS A 28 -25.00 6.97 39.35
CA LYS A 28 -23.56 6.78 39.54
C LYS A 28 -22.97 6.75 38.15
N SER A 29 -22.14 7.75 37.85
CA SER A 29 -21.35 7.84 36.64
C SER A 29 -20.82 6.47 36.21
N ARG A 30 -21.08 6.09 34.96
CA ARG A 30 -20.49 4.89 34.35
C ARG A 30 -18.97 4.98 34.46
N GLU A 31 -18.37 4.11 35.23
CA GLU A 31 -17.03 3.63 34.99
C GLU A 31 -17.06 2.87 33.64
N PRO A 32 -16.13 3.09 32.71
CA PRO A 32 -16.04 2.28 31.49
C PRO A 32 -15.76 0.84 31.90
N GLN A 33 -16.77 -0.01 31.85
CA GLN A 33 -16.57 -1.45 31.99
C GLN A 33 -15.92 -1.98 30.73
N THR A 34 -14.78 -2.62 30.94
CA THR A 34 -13.97 -3.37 30.01
C THR A 34 -14.84 -4.38 29.26
N VAL A 35 -15.02 -4.16 27.96
CA VAL A 35 -15.49 -5.20 27.04
C VAL A 35 -14.39 -6.28 26.98
N PRO A 36 -14.70 -7.58 27.09
CA PRO A 36 -13.70 -8.61 26.84
C PRO A 36 -13.27 -8.51 25.37
N GLU A 37 -12.02 -8.09 25.18
CA GLU A 37 -11.34 -7.98 23.90
C GLU A 37 -11.26 -9.39 23.25
N PRO A 38 -11.70 -9.56 21.99
CA PRO A 38 -11.33 -10.72 21.19
C PRO A 38 -9.80 -10.82 21.17
N PRO A 39 -9.18 -12.02 21.20
CA PRO A 39 -7.73 -12.14 21.26
C PRO A 39 -7.10 -11.30 20.14
N ALA A 40 -6.34 -10.29 20.54
CA ALA A 40 -5.51 -9.52 19.66
C ALA A 40 -4.65 -10.52 18.87
N VAL A 41 -4.92 -10.63 17.57
CA VAL A 41 -3.92 -11.14 16.64
C VAL A 41 -2.71 -10.25 16.87
N ALA A 42 -1.67 -10.83 17.48
CA ALA A 42 -0.36 -10.24 17.52
C ALA A 42 0.05 -10.05 16.07
N GLN A 43 -0.27 -8.89 15.53
CA GLN A 43 0.32 -8.39 14.30
C GLN A 43 1.79 -8.26 14.68
N THR A 44 2.58 -9.25 14.28
CA THR A 44 4.03 -9.11 14.25
C THR A 44 4.28 -7.91 13.36
N ALA A 45 4.37 -6.72 13.98
CA ALA A 45 5.00 -5.58 13.39
C ALA A 45 6.41 -6.06 13.08
N GLN A 46 6.61 -6.52 11.85
CA GLN A 46 7.94 -6.54 11.27
C GLN A 46 8.45 -5.13 11.53
N ALA A 47 9.52 -5.05 12.31
CA ALA A 47 10.18 -3.79 12.58
C ALA A 47 10.58 -3.23 11.21
N THR A 48 9.75 -2.34 10.67
CA THR A 48 10.19 -1.40 9.65
C THR A 48 11.36 -0.72 10.31
N ALA A 49 12.58 -1.08 9.91
CA ALA A 49 13.77 -0.38 10.34
C ALA A 49 13.46 1.11 10.07
N ALA A 50 13.26 1.88 11.13
CA ALA A 50 12.98 3.29 11.01
C ALA A 50 14.18 3.86 10.25
N ALA A 51 13.94 4.24 8.98
CA ALA A 51 14.93 4.94 8.20
C ALA A 51 15.36 6.15 9.04
N GLN A 52 16.62 6.16 9.45
CA GLN A 52 17.18 7.32 10.15
C GLN A 52 16.88 8.55 9.29
N PRO A 53 16.47 9.69 9.88
CA PRO A 53 16.14 10.87 9.10
C PRO A 53 17.36 11.25 8.27
N VAL A 54 17.25 11.02 6.96
CA VAL A 54 18.24 11.46 5.99
C VAL A 54 18.23 12.98 6.02
N THR A 55 19.25 13.58 6.64
CA THR A 55 19.46 15.04 6.64
C THR A 55 20.00 15.54 5.28
N THR A 56 19.99 14.69 4.26
CA THR A 56 20.46 14.99 2.92
C THR A 56 19.42 15.79 2.16
N THR A 57 19.67 17.09 2.01
CA THR A 57 18.95 17.96 1.07
C THR A 57 19.54 17.77 -0.34
N TYR A 58 18.71 17.47 -1.33
CA TYR A 58 19.15 17.33 -2.73
C TYR A 58 18.90 18.61 -3.51
N THR A 59 19.82 18.96 -4.40
CA THR A 59 19.66 20.12 -5.29
C THR A 59 18.56 19.89 -6.33
N PRO A 60 17.92 20.94 -6.86
CA PRO A 60 16.93 20.78 -7.93
C PRO A 60 17.46 20.03 -9.15
N ALA A 61 18.73 20.25 -9.54
CA ALA A 61 19.35 19.57 -10.67
C ALA A 61 19.55 18.06 -10.44
N GLN A 62 19.87 17.65 -9.21
CA GLN A 62 19.95 16.22 -8.86
C GLN A 62 18.58 15.55 -8.95
N ILE A 63 17.55 16.22 -8.42
CA ILE A 63 16.18 15.71 -8.50
C ILE A 63 15.73 15.63 -9.96
N ASP A 64 16.00 16.66 -10.77
CA ASP A 64 15.69 16.65 -12.20
C ASP A 64 16.33 15.47 -12.92
N GLN A 65 17.59 15.16 -12.61
CA GLN A 65 18.29 14.02 -13.20
C GLN A 65 17.62 12.68 -12.87
N TRP A 66 17.14 12.49 -11.64
CA TRP A 66 16.48 11.24 -11.23
C TRP A 66 15.05 11.14 -11.72
N VAL A 67 14.34 12.26 -11.80
CA VAL A 67 12.94 12.30 -12.24
C VAL A 67 12.81 12.25 -13.77
N ALA A 68 13.81 12.73 -14.52
CA ALA A 68 13.76 12.82 -15.98
C ALA A 68 13.26 11.56 -16.71
N PRO A 69 13.70 10.33 -16.38
CA PRO A 69 13.26 9.13 -17.08
C PRO A 69 11.76 8.83 -16.91
N ILE A 70 11.12 9.36 -15.86
CA ILE A 70 9.75 9.05 -15.48
C ILE A 70 8.82 10.28 -15.49
N ALA A 71 9.35 11.47 -15.77
CA ALA A 71 8.62 12.73 -15.73
C ALA A 71 7.40 12.73 -16.68
N LEU A 72 7.48 12.04 -17.80
CA LEU A 72 6.41 11.98 -18.80
C LEU A 72 5.45 10.79 -18.61
N TYR A 73 5.63 9.98 -17.56
CA TYR A 73 4.68 8.91 -17.25
C TYR A 73 3.33 9.48 -16.78
N PRO A 74 2.21 8.78 -17.04
CA PRO A 74 0.92 9.13 -16.44
C PRO A 74 1.01 9.17 -14.91
N ASP A 75 0.25 10.06 -14.26
CA ASP A 75 0.36 10.31 -12.80
C ASP A 75 0.20 9.04 -11.95
N ASN A 76 -0.70 8.13 -12.34
CA ASN A 76 -0.89 6.86 -11.64
C ASN A 76 0.37 5.98 -11.69
N LEU A 77 1.04 5.90 -12.84
CA LEU A 77 2.28 5.12 -12.99
C LEU A 77 3.46 5.81 -12.30
N LEU A 78 3.56 7.13 -12.43
CA LEU A 78 4.55 7.94 -11.73
C LEU A 78 4.47 7.72 -10.22
N SER A 79 3.28 7.79 -9.63
CA SER A 79 3.08 7.56 -8.20
C SER A 79 3.52 6.16 -7.78
N GLN A 80 3.19 5.12 -8.57
CA GLN A 80 3.65 3.76 -8.30
C GLN A 80 5.17 3.63 -8.32
N VAL A 81 5.85 4.25 -9.30
CA VAL A 81 7.32 4.23 -9.37
C VAL A 81 7.95 4.95 -8.19
N LEU A 82 7.46 6.14 -7.84
CA LEU A 82 7.96 6.91 -6.69
C LEU A 82 7.77 6.12 -5.39
N MET A 83 6.59 5.54 -5.16
CA MET A 83 6.33 4.72 -3.98
C MET A 83 7.22 3.47 -3.97
N ALA A 84 7.29 2.74 -5.08
CA ALA A 84 8.10 1.52 -5.19
C ALA A 84 9.59 1.78 -4.95
N SER A 85 10.10 2.95 -5.37
CA SER A 85 11.50 3.34 -5.17
C SER A 85 11.90 3.48 -3.69
N THR A 86 10.93 3.63 -2.79
CA THR A 86 11.16 3.64 -1.34
C THR A 86 11.33 2.23 -0.75
N TYR A 87 11.17 1.17 -1.57
CA TYR A 87 11.34 -0.24 -1.22
C TYR A 87 12.34 -0.94 -2.17
N PRO A 88 13.62 -0.52 -2.21
CA PRO A 88 14.59 -1.02 -3.18
C PRO A 88 14.79 -2.55 -3.09
N SER A 89 14.73 -3.15 -1.90
CA SER A 89 14.82 -4.60 -1.72
C SER A 89 13.64 -5.36 -2.33
N ASN A 90 12.43 -4.79 -2.28
CA ASN A 90 11.26 -5.36 -2.93
C ASN A 90 11.37 -5.21 -4.46
N VAL A 91 11.89 -4.08 -4.95
CA VAL A 91 12.12 -3.85 -6.38
C VAL A 91 13.08 -4.90 -6.94
N VAL A 92 14.20 -5.18 -6.26
CA VAL A 92 15.15 -6.23 -6.69
C VAL A 92 14.47 -7.60 -6.82
N GLN A 93 13.69 -8.00 -5.81
CA GLN A 93 12.95 -9.26 -5.85
C GLN A 93 11.90 -9.30 -6.98
N ALA A 94 11.22 -8.18 -7.24
CA ALA A 94 10.26 -8.08 -8.33
C ALA A 94 10.93 -8.15 -9.71
N VAL A 95 12.14 -7.58 -9.85
CA VAL A 95 12.96 -7.69 -11.07
C VAL A 95 13.35 -9.14 -11.32
N GLU A 96 13.88 -9.84 -10.32
CA GLU A 96 14.23 -11.26 -10.42
C GLU A 96 13.01 -12.09 -10.82
N TRP A 97 11.88 -11.89 -10.13
CA TRP A 97 10.63 -12.55 -10.48
C TRP A 97 10.21 -12.27 -11.91
N SER A 98 10.32 -11.03 -12.39
CA SER A 98 9.95 -10.66 -13.76
C SER A 98 10.86 -11.30 -14.81
N GLN A 99 12.14 -11.53 -14.50
CA GLN A 99 13.09 -12.21 -15.38
C GLN A 99 12.79 -13.72 -15.47
N ASP A 100 12.43 -14.34 -14.36
CA ASP A 100 12.04 -15.75 -14.30
C ASP A 100 10.67 -16.02 -14.96
N ASN A 101 9.85 -14.98 -15.14
CA ASN A 101 8.49 -15.06 -15.66
C ASN A 101 8.29 -14.17 -16.91
N PRO A 102 9.05 -14.36 -18.01
CA PRO A 102 9.11 -13.42 -19.14
C PRO A 102 7.80 -13.27 -19.92
N THR A 103 6.85 -14.20 -19.75
CA THR A 103 5.52 -14.13 -20.38
C THR A 103 4.46 -13.44 -19.51
N MET A 104 4.74 -13.23 -18.22
CA MET A 104 3.80 -12.60 -17.28
C MET A 104 3.82 -11.08 -17.44
N LYS A 105 2.62 -10.49 -17.55
CA LYS A 105 2.41 -9.03 -17.62
C LYS A 105 0.97 -8.67 -17.26
N GLY A 106 0.70 -7.38 -17.09
CA GLY A 106 -0.63 -6.88 -16.73
C GLY A 106 -1.18 -7.53 -15.45
N ASP A 107 -2.51 -7.65 -15.38
CA ASP A 107 -3.20 -8.18 -14.20
C ASP A 107 -2.77 -9.59 -13.81
N ALA A 108 -2.43 -10.44 -14.80
CA ALA A 108 -1.98 -11.81 -14.54
C ALA A 108 -0.68 -11.84 -13.71
N ALA A 109 0.26 -10.93 -14.00
CA ALA A 109 1.49 -10.79 -13.23
C ALA A 109 1.21 -10.29 -11.81
N VAL A 110 0.34 -9.29 -11.66
CA VAL A 110 -0.04 -8.74 -10.35
C VAL A 110 -0.71 -9.80 -9.47
N GLN A 111 -1.59 -10.63 -10.06
CA GLN A 111 -2.23 -11.74 -9.35
C GLN A 111 -1.21 -12.80 -8.93
N ALA A 112 -0.24 -13.13 -9.78
CA ALA A 112 0.79 -14.12 -9.48
C ALA A 112 1.66 -13.73 -8.27
N VAL A 113 1.88 -12.44 -8.04
CA VAL A 113 2.68 -11.92 -6.91
C VAL A 113 1.84 -11.46 -5.72
N ALA A 114 0.53 -11.71 -5.70
CA ALA A 114 -0.38 -11.20 -4.68
C ALA A 114 0.07 -11.56 -3.24
N ASN A 115 0.62 -12.77 -3.06
CA ASN A 115 1.09 -13.30 -1.79
C ASN A 115 2.55 -12.94 -1.45
N GLN A 116 3.26 -12.23 -2.33
CA GLN A 116 4.61 -11.76 -2.02
C GLN A 116 4.56 -10.72 -0.89
N PRO A 117 5.55 -10.66 0.01
CA PRO A 117 5.59 -9.69 1.10
C PRO A 117 6.08 -8.30 0.63
N TRP A 118 5.75 -7.90 -0.59
CA TRP A 118 6.15 -6.61 -1.16
C TRP A 118 5.09 -5.53 -0.93
N ASP A 119 5.52 -4.27 -0.98
CA ASP A 119 4.60 -3.13 -0.98
C ASP A 119 3.64 -3.19 -2.19
N PRO A 120 2.37 -2.77 -2.06
CA PRO A 120 1.42 -2.77 -3.18
C PRO A 120 1.91 -2.02 -4.43
N SER A 121 2.70 -0.94 -4.25
CA SER A 121 3.29 -0.23 -5.39
C SER A 121 4.28 -1.09 -6.16
N VAL A 122 5.11 -1.90 -5.49
CA VAL A 122 6.03 -2.83 -6.15
C VAL A 122 5.25 -3.96 -6.82
N LYS A 123 4.22 -4.49 -6.16
CA LYS A 123 3.34 -5.51 -6.75
C LYS A 123 2.64 -5.03 -8.01
N SER A 124 2.30 -3.74 -8.13
CA SER A 124 1.67 -3.24 -9.36
C SER A 124 2.68 -3.09 -10.50
N LEU A 125 3.96 -2.84 -10.20
CA LEU A 125 4.98 -2.67 -11.23
C LEU A 125 5.31 -3.94 -12.01
N VAL A 126 5.02 -5.14 -11.48
CA VAL A 126 5.18 -6.41 -12.23
C VAL A 126 4.27 -6.51 -13.45
N ALA A 127 3.23 -5.67 -13.53
CA ALA A 127 2.43 -5.53 -14.75
C ALA A 127 3.26 -5.00 -15.94
N PHE A 128 4.40 -4.36 -15.67
CA PHE A 128 5.26 -3.66 -16.62
C PHE A 128 6.71 -4.22 -16.62
N PRO A 129 6.96 -5.40 -17.21
CA PRO A 129 8.29 -6.03 -17.20
C PRO A 129 9.42 -5.13 -17.72
N SER A 130 9.17 -4.35 -18.78
CA SER A 130 10.17 -3.41 -19.32
C SER A 130 10.53 -2.29 -18.35
N LEU A 131 9.57 -1.83 -17.54
CA LEU A 131 9.83 -0.83 -16.50
C LEU A 131 10.67 -1.45 -15.38
N LEU A 132 10.32 -2.64 -14.90
CA LEU A 132 11.13 -3.34 -13.91
C LEU A 132 12.54 -3.60 -14.40
N ALA A 133 12.73 -4.00 -15.66
CA ALA A 133 14.06 -4.16 -16.24
C ALA A 133 14.89 -2.88 -16.12
N LEU A 134 14.33 -1.71 -16.45
CA LEU A 134 14.99 -0.41 -16.27
C LEU A 134 15.36 -0.15 -14.80
N MET A 135 14.46 -0.47 -13.86
CA MET A 135 14.75 -0.32 -12.43
C MET A 135 15.89 -1.25 -11.99
N GLY A 136 15.93 -2.48 -12.51
CA GLY A 136 16.95 -3.49 -12.22
C GLY A 136 18.32 -3.16 -12.81
N GLU A 137 18.36 -2.51 -13.97
CA GLU A 137 19.60 -2.06 -14.61
C GLU A 137 20.27 -0.90 -13.86
N ASN A 138 19.52 -0.16 -13.03
CA ASN A 138 20.03 1.01 -12.33
C ASN A 138 19.54 1.08 -10.88
N ALA A 139 19.99 0.14 -10.05
CA ALA A 139 19.71 0.14 -8.61
C ALA A 139 20.07 1.47 -7.91
N PRO A 140 21.21 2.14 -8.20
CA PRO A 140 21.50 3.44 -7.61
C PRO A 140 20.46 4.52 -7.97
N TRP A 141 19.88 4.48 -9.18
CA TRP A 141 18.79 5.40 -9.53
C TRP A 141 17.54 5.14 -8.71
N VAL A 142 17.16 3.87 -8.50
CA VAL A 142 16.01 3.51 -7.65
C VAL A 142 16.21 4.04 -6.23
N GLU A 143 17.37 3.78 -5.63
CA GLU A 143 17.69 4.24 -4.29
C GLU A 143 17.68 5.76 -4.17
N ASN A 144 18.32 6.47 -5.10
CA ASN A 144 18.37 7.93 -5.08
C ASN A 144 17.00 8.57 -5.29
N LEU A 145 16.19 8.02 -6.20
CA LEU A 145 14.83 8.47 -6.43
C LEU A 145 13.96 8.29 -5.18
N GLY A 146 14.05 7.13 -4.53
CA GLY A 146 13.35 6.84 -3.29
C GLY A 146 13.77 7.76 -2.15
N ASN A 147 15.08 7.94 -1.96
CA ASN A 147 15.62 8.84 -0.94
C ASN A 147 15.20 10.30 -1.19
N ALA A 148 15.21 10.76 -2.44
CA ALA A 148 14.75 12.09 -2.82
C ALA A 148 13.25 12.27 -2.54
N PHE A 149 12.42 11.26 -2.83
CA PHE A 149 10.99 11.31 -2.59
C PHE A 149 10.65 11.29 -1.09
N LEU A 150 11.38 10.52 -0.29
CA LEU A 150 11.24 10.52 1.17
C LEU A 150 11.69 11.83 1.81
N ALA A 151 12.80 12.42 1.33
CA ALA A 151 13.37 13.64 1.92
C ALA A 151 12.67 14.93 1.44
N GLN A 152 12.31 15.00 0.15
CA GLN A 152 11.84 16.23 -0.49
C GLN A 152 10.69 15.96 -1.48
N PRO A 153 9.55 15.41 -1.02
CA PRO A 153 8.45 15.01 -1.91
C PRO A 153 7.92 16.17 -2.76
N GLN A 154 7.83 17.37 -2.19
CA GLN A 154 7.40 18.56 -2.94
C GLN A 154 8.37 18.90 -4.08
N ALA A 155 9.67 18.90 -3.82
CA ALA A 155 10.68 19.23 -4.83
C ALA A 155 10.75 18.18 -5.96
N VAL A 156 10.49 16.91 -5.63
CA VAL A 156 10.32 15.83 -6.62
C VAL A 156 9.12 16.12 -7.52
N MET A 157 7.96 16.45 -6.95
CA MET A 157 6.77 16.76 -7.76
C MET A 157 6.93 18.05 -8.57
N ASP A 158 7.59 19.07 -8.03
CA ASP A 158 7.89 20.31 -8.75
C ASP A 158 8.82 20.05 -9.95
N SER A 159 9.81 19.17 -9.77
CA SER A 159 10.69 18.70 -10.85
C SER A 159 9.91 18.01 -11.97
N VAL A 160 9.00 17.08 -11.64
CA VAL A 160 8.12 16.43 -12.62
C VAL A 160 7.38 17.47 -13.46
N GLN A 161 6.74 18.44 -12.80
CA GLN A 161 5.93 19.44 -13.51
C GLN A 161 6.78 20.37 -14.38
N ARG A 162 7.95 20.79 -13.88
CA ARG A 162 8.92 21.57 -14.67
C ARG A 162 9.34 20.82 -15.93
N LEU A 163 9.70 19.55 -15.81
CA LEU A 163 10.16 18.73 -16.94
C LEU A 163 9.03 18.49 -17.97
N ARG A 164 7.79 18.28 -17.52
CA ARG A 164 6.61 18.21 -18.40
C ARG A 164 6.37 19.51 -19.16
N ALA A 165 6.48 20.66 -18.49
CA ALA A 165 6.33 21.96 -19.12
C ALA A 165 7.41 22.21 -20.19
N ILE A 166 8.66 21.83 -19.92
CA ILE A 166 9.75 21.88 -20.91
C ILE A 166 9.42 21.01 -22.12
N ALA A 167 9.02 19.76 -21.91
CA ALA A 167 8.68 18.84 -23.00
C ALA A 167 7.53 19.35 -23.88
N GLN A 168 6.53 20.01 -23.28
CA GLN A 168 5.43 20.64 -24.03
C GLN A 168 5.90 21.81 -24.89
N GLN A 169 6.88 22.59 -24.42
CA GLN A 169 7.42 23.74 -25.15
C GLN A 169 8.37 23.34 -26.28
N THR A 170 9.11 22.24 -26.11
CA THR A 170 10.11 21.77 -27.09
C THR A 170 9.56 20.75 -28.09
N GLY A 171 8.35 20.23 -27.87
CA GLY A 171 7.71 19.18 -28.67
C GLY A 171 6.93 19.66 -29.90
N THR A 172 7.20 20.88 -30.38
CA THR A 172 6.65 21.47 -31.62
C THR A 172 7.66 21.41 -32.76
#